data_AF-A0A0U1DBV5-F1
#
_entry.id   AF-A0A0U1DBV5-F1
#
_cell.length_a   1.000
_cell.length_b   1.000
_cell.length_c   1.000
_cell.angle_alpha   90.00
_cell.angle_beta   90.00
_cell.angle_gamma   90.00
#
_symmetry.space_group_name_H-M   'P 1'
#
loop_
_entity.id
_entity.type
_entity.pdbx_description
1 polymer ?
#
loop_
_entity_poly.entity_id
_entity_poly.type
_entity_poly.pdbx_seq_one_letter_code
_entity_poly.pdbx_strand_id
1 'polypeptide(L)'
;MFRRFGSRAGLMMVLLDEDETAQQDAFMFGPPPLGPGAPPLDRLLAYGADRLRFVHCHQALMSDAIREPGLRYSGPFALHRTHVRMLLETAGTTGDLDTQADALIALLDPEYVAHQIAAGRSLDQLTAAWQDTARKLCGH
;
A
#
# COMPACT_ATOMS: atom_id res chain seq x y z
N MET A 1 12.42 27.45 4.29
CA MET A 1 12.73 26.11 4.83
C MET A 1 12.83 25.02 3.74
N PHE A 2 12.01 25.06 2.69
CA PHE A 2 11.98 24.01 1.63
C PHE A 2 13.18 23.92 0.67
N ARG A 3 14.06 24.94 0.63
CA ARG A 3 15.21 24.96 -0.31
C ARG A 3 16.21 23.80 -0.13
N ARG A 4 16.33 23.25 1.09
CA ARG A 4 17.18 22.08 1.36
C ARG A 4 16.55 20.75 0.86
N PHE A 5 15.22 20.72 0.69
CA PHE A 5 14.45 19.51 0.41
C PHE A 5 13.86 19.49 -1.01
N GLY A 6 14.15 20.51 -1.83
CA GLY A 6 13.67 20.60 -3.23
C GLY A 6 12.20 21.02 -3.37
N SER A 7 11.27 20.43 -2.60
CA SER A 7 9.84 20.76 -2.62
C SER A 7 9.16 20.48 -1.26
N ARG A 8 7.87 20.83 -1.13
CA ARG A 8 7.05 20.43 0.03
C ARG A 8 6.86 18.91 0.07
N ALA A 9 6.62 18.28 -1.07
CA ALA A 9 6.50 16.83 -1.15
C ALA A 9 7.81 16.14 -0.79
N GLY A 10 8.96 16.69 -1.21
CA GLY A 10 10.28 16.21 -0.80
C GLY A 10 10.48 16.22 0.72
N LEU A 11 10.00 17.25 1.42
CA LEU A 11 10.01 17.26 2.89
C LEU A 11 9.08 16.19 3.49
N MET A 12 7.87 16.00 2.95
CA MET A 12 6.94 14.98 3.47
C MET A 12 7.50 13.57 3.30
N MET A 13 8.13 13.28 2.15
CA MET A 13 8.79 11.99 1.92
C MET A 13 9.92 11.75 2.92
N VAL A 14 10.73 12.77 3.24
CA VAL A 14 11.77 12.65 4.28
C VAL A 14 11.18 12.37 5.66
N LEU A 15 10.01 12.95 5.99
CA LEU A 15 9.33 12.68 7.26
C LEU A 15 8.70 11.29 7.31
N LEU A 16 8.43 10.68 6.16
CA LEU A 16 7.88 9.32 6.03
C LEU A 16 8.96 8.25 5.89
N ASP A 17 10.19 8.64 5.56
CA ASP A 17 11.22 7.74 5.06
C ASP A 17 11.54 6.57 6.01
N GLU A 18 11.66 6.86 7.32
CA GLU A 18 11.96 5.84 8.33
C GLU A 18 10.84 4.80 8.47
N ASP A 19 9.58 5.25 8.58
CA ASP A 19 8.43 4.35 8.72
C ASP A 19 8.13 3.60 7.42
N GLU A 20 8.28 4.25 6.27
CA GLU A 20 8.13 3.64 4.94
C GLU A 20 9.21 2.58 4.71
N THR A 21 10.46 2.85 5.07
CA THR A 21 11.56 1.87 5.04
C THR A 21 11.29 0.69 5.97
N ALA A 22 10.84 0.96 7.20
CA ALA A 22 10.50 -0.10 8.15
C ALA A 22 9.37 -1.01 7.65
N GLN A 23 8.34 -0.44 7.00
CA GLN A 23 7.28 -1.24 6.37
C GLN A 23 7.81 -2.07 5.21
N GLN A 24 8.67 -1.48 4.36
CA GLN A 24 9.30 -2.18 3.24
C GLN A 24 10.14 -3.37 3.72
N ASP A 25 10.98 -3.17 4.72
CA ASP A 25 11.76 -4.23 5.34
C ASP A 25 10.88 -5.33 5.93
N ALA A 26 9.74 -4.96 6.53
CA ALA A 26 8.81 -5.93 7.11
C ALA A 26 8.22 -6.89 6.07
N PHE A 27 7.79 -6.43 4.89
CA PHE A 27 7.23 -7.32 3.87
C PHE A 27 8.29 -7.99 2.96
N MET A 28 9.49 -7.42 2.87
CA MET A 28 10.59 -8.01 2.09
C MET A 28 11.37 -9.05 2.88
N PHE A 29 11.66 -8.78 4.16
CA PHE A 29 12.62 -9.53 4.96
C PHE A 29 12.11 -9.92 6.35
N GLY A 30 10.95 -9.41 6.78
CA GLY A 30 10.36 -9.71 8.08
C GLY A 30 9.80 -11.14 8.21
N PRO A 31 9.21 -11.46 9.38
CA PRO A 31 8.60 -12.77 9.61
C PRO A 31 7.26 -12.93 8.85
N PRO A 32 6.84 -14.18 8.56
CA PRO A 32 5.49 -14.45 8.05
C PRO A 32 4.42 -14.06 9.08
N PRO A 33 3.19 -13.69 8.64
CA PRO A 33 2.71 -13.75 7.26
C PRO A 33 3.03 -12.51 6.41
N LEU A 34 3.50 -11.40 6.98
CA LEU A 34 3.79 -10.19 6.19
C LEU A 34 5.03 -10.37 5.31
N GLY A 35 6.11 -10.90 5.90
CA GLY A 35 7.33 -11.23 5.18
C GLY A 35 7.28 -12.59 4.47
N PRO A 36 8.43 -13.10 4.00
CA PRO A 36 8.53 -14.39 3.31
C PRO A 36 8.15 -15.59 4.21
N GLY A 37 7.78 -16.71 3.58
CA GLY A 37 7.57 -17.99 4.27
C GLY A 37 6.11 -18.39 4.53
N ALA A 38 5.14 -17.53 4.20
CA ALA A 38 3.71 -17.87 4.20
C ALA A 38 3.16 -18.04 2.76
N PRO A 39 2.00 -18.71 2.59
CA PRO A 39 1.30 -18.78 1.30
C PRO A 39 1.06 -17.38 0.69
N PRO A 40 1.11 -17.23 -0.65
CA PRO A 40 1.03 -15.91 -1.30
C PRO A 40 -0.21 -15.10 -0.96
N LEU A 41 -1.38 -15.76 -0.86
CA LEU A 41 -2.61 -15.09 -0.46
C LEU A 41 -2.52 -14.58 0.98
N ASP A 42 -2.04 -15.38 1.93
CA ASP A 42 -1.89 -14.95 3.33
C ASP A 42 -0.97 -13.73 3.44
N ARG A 43 0.11 -13.71 2.64
CA ARG A 43 1.00 -12.56 2.52
C ARG A 43 0.30 -11.33 1.97
N LEU A 44 -0.50 -11.49 0.91
CA LEU A 44 -1.24 -10.39 0.29
C LEU A 44 -2.25 -9.78 1.28
N LEU A 45 -2.96 -10.63 2.03
CA LEU A 45 -3.93 -10.21 3.05
C LEU A 45 -3.26 -9.50 4.23
N ALA A 46 -2.08 -9.98 4.65
CA ALA A 46 -1.28 -9.35 5.70
C ALA A 46 -0.73 -7.99 5.24
N TYR A 47 -0.22 -7.92 4.01
CA TYR A 47 0.25 -6.67 3.38
C TYR A 47 -0.86 -5.62 3.31
N GLY A 48 -2.07 -5.97 2.84
CA GLY A 48 -3.17 -5.01 2.76
C GLY A 48 -3.58 -4.45 4.11
N ALA A 49 -3.65 -5.29 5.14
CA ALA A 49 -3.93 -4.85 6.50
C ALA A 49 -2.85 -3.92 7.05
N ASP A 50 -1.57 -4.23 6.78
CA ASP A 50 -0.45 -3.41 7.21
C ASP A 50 -0.38 -2.07 6.49
N ARG A 51 -0.55 -2.08 5.16
CA ARG A 51 -0.56 -0.87 4.35
C ARG A 51 -1.74 0.04 4.67
N LEU A 52 -2.93 -0.50 4.97
CA LEU A 52 -4.06 0.32 5.43
C LEU A 52 -3.78 1.03 6.75
N ARG A 53 -3.18 0.34 7.73
CA ARG A 53 -2.75 0.97 8.99
C ARG A 53 -1.74 2.08 8.73
N PHE A 54 -0.74 1.80 7.91
CA PHE A 54 0.28 2.79 7.53
C PHE A 54 -0.35 4.03 6.87
N VAL A 55 -1.22 3.83 5.87
CA VAL A 55 -1.91 4.91 5.17
C VAL A 55 -2.78 5.72 6.13
N HIS A 56 -3.46 5.07 7.07
CA HIS A 56 -4.28 5.74 8.06
C HIS A 56 -3.43 6.59 9.03
N CYS A 57 -2.34 6.05 9.57
CA CYS A 57 -1.43 6.75 10.47
C CYS A 57 -0.72 7.93 9.80
N HIS A 58 -0.39 7.80 8.51
CA HIS A 58 0.42 8.75 7.75
C HIS A 58 -0.37 9.59 6.74
N GLN A 59 -1.71 9.57 6.82
CA GLN A 59 -2.60 10.14 5.81
C GLN A 59 -2.22 11.57 5.40
N ALA A 60 -2.00 12.46 6.36
CA ALA A 60 -1.70 13.86 6.07
C ALA A 60 -0.39 14.04 5.28
N LEU A 61 0.67 13.32 5.69
CA LEU A 61 1.97 13.36 5.02
C LEU A 61 1.89 12.76 3.61
N MET A 62 1.21 11.62 3.47
CA MET A 62 1.03 10.95 2.18
C MET A 62 0.18 11.80 1.23
N SER A 63 -0.94 12.36 1.69
CA SER A 63 -1.79 13.25 0.90
C SER A 63 -1.03 14.49 0.43
N ASP A 64 -0.15 15.07 1.25
CA ASP A 64 0.67 16.20 0.82
C ASP A 64 1.79 15.79 -0.16
N ALA A 65 2.36 14.60 -0.01
CA ALA A 65 3.39 14.08 -0.92
C ALA A 65 2.83 13.81 -2.33
N ILE A 66 1.63 13.22 -2.43
CA ILE A 66 1.05 12.81 -3.73
C ILE A 66 0.44 13.96 -4.54
N ARG A 67 0.37 15.18 -3.99
CA ARG A 67 -0.09 16.39 -4.72
C ARG A 67 0.86 16.80 -5.85
N GLU A 68 2.13 16.39 -5.78
CA GLU A 68 3.10 16.65 -6.84
C GLU A 68 2.98 15.55 -7.93
N PRO A 69 2.63 15.91 -9.19
CA PRO A 69 2.42 14.95 -10.26
C PRO A 69 3.63 14.04 -10.48
N GLY A 70 3.39 12.74 -10.64
CA GLY A 70 4.44 11.75 -10.91
C GLY A 70 5.02 11.06 -9.67
N LEU A 71 4.90 11.64 -8.46
CA LEU A 71 5.35 10.98 -7.23
C LEU A 71 4.58 9.69 -6.93
N ARG A 72 3.30 9.62 -7.32
CA ARG A 72 2.48 8.39 -7.27
C ARG A 72 3.07 7.23 -8.07
N TYR A 73 3.95 7.51 -9.04
CA TYR A 73 4.62 6.52 -9.89
C TYR A 73 6.14 6.47 -9.66
N SER A 74 6.62 7.13 -8.59
CA SER A 74 8.04 7.17 -8.23
C SER A 74 8.47 5.97 -7.38
N GLY A 75 9.79 5.71 -7.34
CA GLY A 75 10.42 4.49 -6.81
C GLY A 75 9.81 3.89 -5.53
N PRO A 76 9.66 4.64 -4.42
CA PRO A 76 9.13 4.08 -3.16
C PRO A 76 7.71 3.52 -3.32
N PHE A 77 6.87 4.15 -4.15
CA PHE A 77 5.51 3.70 -4.43
C PHE A 77 5.47 2.56 -5.47
N ALA A 78 6.46 2.50 -6.37
CA ALA A 78 6.57 1.42 -7.35
C ALA A 78 6.90 0.05 -6.72
N LEU A 79 7.58 0.03 -5.57
CA LEU A 79 7.89 -1.20 -4.85
C LEU A 79 6.63 -1.90 -4.33
N HIS A 80 5.69 -1.14 -3.77
CA HIS A 80 4.38 -1.64 -3.30
C HIS A 80 3.59 -2.33 -4.41
N ARG A 81 3.50 -1.67 -5.57
CA ARG A 81 2.86 -2.24 -6.76
C ARG A 81 3.55 -3.54 -7.20
N THR A 82 4.88 -3.51 -7.28
CA THR A 82 5.69 -4.69 -7.65
C THR A 82 5.44 -5.86 -6.70
N HIS A 83 5.39 -5.59 -5.39
CA HIS A 83 5.13 -6.60 -4.37
C HIS A 83 3.74 -7.23 -4.54
N VAL A 84 2.70 -6.41 -4.66
CA VAL A 84 1.31 -6.89 -4.88
C VAL A 84 1.22 -7.73 -6.15
N ARG A 85 1.77 -7.25 -7.27
CA ARG A 85 1.78 -7.98 -8.55
C ARG A 85 2.49 -9.34 -8.42
N MET A 86 3.64 -9.38 -7.76
CA MET A 86 4.39 -10.62 -7.50
C MET A 86 3.57 -11.61 -6.66
N LEU A 87 2.86 -11.14 -5.63
CA LEU A 87 2.00 -12.00 -4.81
C LEU A 87 0.82 -12.56 -5.59
N LEU A 88 0.17 -11.74 -6.44
CA LEU A 88 -0.90 -12.20 -7.33
C LEU A 88 -0.40 -13.29 -8.30
N GLU A 89 0.75 -13.07 -8.93
CA GLU A 89 1.39 -14.03 -9.82
C GLU A 89 1.73 -15.34 -9.09
N THR A 90 2.34 -15.25 -7.91
CA THR A 90 2.74 -16.41 -7.11
C THR A 90 1.53 -17.18 -6.58
N ALA A 91 0.40 -16.50 -6.35
CA ALA A 91 -0.87 -17.14 -6.00
C ALA A 91 -1.51 -17.92 -7.16
N GLY A 92 -0.95 -17.85 -8.37
CA GLY A 92 -1.54 -18.46 -9.57
C GLY A 92 -2.78 -17.71 -10.07
N THR A 93 -2.89 -16.43 -9.74
CA THR A 93 -3.99 -15.57 -10.20
C THR A 93 -4.01 -15.50 -11.73
N THR A 94 -5.21 -15.46 -12.32
CA THR A 94 -5.39 -15.37 -13.78
C THR A 94 -5.89 -13.98 -14.20
N GLY A 95 -5.76 -13.66 -15.48
CA GLY A 95 -6.16 -12.36 -16.04
C GLY A 95 -5.01 -11.36 -16.12
N ASP A 96 -5.35 -10.07 -16.19
CA ASP A 96 -4.38 -8.97 -16.24
C ASP A 96 -3.90 -8.61 -14.83
N LEU A 97 -2.75 -9.17 -14.45
CA LEU A 97 -2.15 -8.97 -13.13
C LEU A 97 -1.72 -7.53 -12.87
N ASP A 98 -1.39 -6.76 -13.91
CA ASP A 98 -0.99 -5.37 -13.78
C ASP A 98 -2.20 -4.51 -13.40
N THR A 99 -3.31 -4.66 -14.13
CA THR A 99 -4.57 -3.98 -13.80
C THR A 99 -5.11 -4.39 -12.43
N GLN A 100 -4.98 -5.67 -12.06
CA GLN A 100 -5.41 -6.16 -10.75
C GLN A 100 -4.56 -5.60 -9.60
N ALA A 101 -3.24 -5.52 -9.77
CA ALA A 101 -2.37 -4.87 -8.80
C ALA A 101 -2.71 -3.38 -8.66
N ASP A 102 -2.93 -2.69 -9.78
CA ASP A 102 -3.31 -1.28 -9.78
C ASP A 102 -4.65 -1.04 -9.07
N ALA A 103 -5.63 -1.91 -9.25
CA ALA A 103 -6.91 -1.84 -8.54
C ALA A 103 -6.76 -2.01 -7.02
N LEU A 104 -5.94 -2.99 -6.57
CA LEU A 104 -5.67 -3.20 -5.15
C LEU A 104 -4.90 -2.04 -4.52
N ILE A 105 -3.94 -1.46 -5.25
CA ILE A 105 -3.19 -0.27 -4.80
C ILE A 105 -4.11 0.97 -4.73
N ALA A 106 -5.03 1.14 -5.68
CA ALA A 106 -5.96 2.27 -5.69
C ALA A 106 -6.87 2.31 -4.45
N LEU A 107 -7.26 1.13 -3.93
CA LEU A 107 -8.03 1.02 -2.68
C LEU A 107 -7.23 1.37 -1.41
N LEU A 108 -5.91 1.56 -1.53
CA LEU A 108 -4.99 1.97 -0.47
C LEU A 108 -4.59 3.46 -0.60
N ASP A 109 -5.17 4.19 -1.54
CA ASP A 109 -4.89 5.61 -1.70
C ASP A 109 -5.30 6.41 -0.43
N PRO A 110 -4.46 7.33 0.08
CA PRO A 110 -4.73 8.05 1.32
C PRO A 110 -5.98 8.92 1.24
N GLU A 111 -6.33 9.49 0.08
CA GLU A 111 -7.55 10.28 -0.09
C GLU A 111 -8.79 9.37 -0.11
N TYR A 112 -8.70 8.19 -0.76
CA TYR A 112 -9.76 7.19 -0.71
C TYR A 112 -10.01 6.70 0.73
N VAL A 113 -8.96 6.29 1.44
CA VAL A 113 -9.05 5.82 2.82
C VAL A 113 -9.63 6.90 3.72
N ALA A 114 -9.12 8.14 3.64
CA ALA A 114 -9.63 9.27 4.41
C ALA A 114 -11.11 9.51 4.15
N HIS A 115 -11.54 9.46 2.88
CA HIS A 115 -12.94 9.63 2.51
C HIS A 115 -13.84 8.55 3.13
N GLN A 116 -13.42 7.28 3.09
CA GLN A 116 -14.22 6.19 3.66
C GLN A 116 -14.34 6.28 5.18
N ILE A 117 -13.25 6.65 5.88
CA ILE A 117 -13.27 6.87 7.32
C ILE A 117 -14.21 8.05 7.66
N ALA A 118 -14.15 9.14 6.91
CA ALA A 118 -15.05 10.28 7.08
C ALA A 118 -16.53 9.92 6.81
N ALA A 119 -16.78 8.94 5.93
CA ALA A 119 -18.09 8.38 5.67
C ALA A 119 -18.57 7.38 6.75
N GLY A 120 -17.81 7.19 7.83
CA GLY A 120 -18.20 6.38 8.99
C GLY A 120 -17.75 4.92 8.95
N ARG A 121 -16.93 4.51 7.97
CA ARG A 121 -16.33 3.17 7.98
C ARG A 121 -15.19 3.11 9.00
N SER A 122 -15.04 1.96 9.66
CA SER A 122 -13.85 1.69 10.47
C SER A 122 -12.69 1.19 9.63
N LEU A 123 -11.46 1.30 10.14
CA LEU A 123 -10.28 0.72 9.50
C LEU A 123 -10.39 -0.80 9.34
N ASP A 124 -11.03 -1.49 10.30
CA ASP A 124 -11.28 -2.93 10.22
C ASP A 124 -12.24 -3.29 9.08
N GLN A 125 -13.27 -2.47 8.86
CA GLN A 125 -14.19 -2.66 7.73
C GLN A 125 -13.49 -2.44 6.39
N LEU A 126 -12.57 -1.47 6.30
CA LEU A 126 -11.76 -1.26 5.10
C LEU A 126 -10.79 -2.41 4.87
N THR A 127 -10.17 -2.91 5.93
CA THR A 127 -9.27 -4.07 5.87
C THR A 127 -10.00 -5.31 5.38
N ALA A 128 -11.18 -5.60 5.93
CA ALA A 128 -12.01 -6.71 5.49
C ALA A 128 -12.42 -6.57 4.01
N ALA A 129 -12.89 -5.39 3.59
CA ALA A 129 -13.31 -5.15 2.21
C ALA A 129 -12.15 -5.27 1.20
N TRP A 130 -10.97 -4.77 1.55
CA TRP A 130 -9.78 -4.91 0.73
C TRP A 130 -9.37 -6.39 0.62
N GLN A 131 -9.37 -7.11 1.74
CA GLN A 131 -9.04 -8.54 1.79
C GLN A 131 -10.02 -9.40 0.98
N ASP A 132 -11.32 -9.10 1.05
CA ASP A 132 -12.33 -9.79 0.24
C ASP A 132 -12.12 -9.56 -1.26
N THR A 133 -11.76 -8.35 -1.65
CA THR A 133 -11.40 -8.02 -3.04
C THR A 133 -10.17 -8.82 -3.48
N ALA A 134 -9.12 -8.87 -2.65
CA ALA A 134 -7.91 -9.64 -2.94
C ALA A 134 -8.19 -11.16 -3.07
N ARG A 135 -9.02 -11.74 -2.19
CA ARG A 135 -9.44 -13.15 -2.29
C ARG A 135 -10.14 -13.44 -3.62
N LYS A 136 -11.06 -12.56 -4.03
CA LYS A 136 -11.79 -12.70 -5.30
C LYS A 136 -10.87 -12.66 -6.50
N LEU A 137 -9.87 -11.77 -6.50
CA LEU A 137 -8.88 -11.71 -7.57
C LEU A 137 -8.04 -12.99 -7.62
N CYS A 138 -7.65 -13.56 -6.48
CA CYS A 138 -6.94 -14.86 -6.42
C CYS A 138 -7.82 -16.10 -6.69
N GLY A 139 -9.09 -15.93 -7.07
CA GLY A 139 -9.98 -17.05 -7.44
C GLY A 139 -10.69 -17.75 -6.27
N HIS A 140 -10.79 -17.10 -5.10
CA HIS A 140 -11.53 -17.57 -3.93
C HIS A 140 -12.90 -16.88 -3.77
#